data_AF-A0AAX3JN35-F1
#
_entry.id   AF-A0AAX3JN35-F1
#
_cell.length_a   1.000
_cell.length_b   1.000
_cell.length_c   1.000
_cell.angle_alpha   90.00
_cell.angle_beta   90.00
_cell.angle_gamma   90.00
#
_symmetry.space_group_name_H-M   'P 1'
#
loop_
_entity.id
_entity.type
_entity.pdbx_description
1 polymer ?
#
loop_
_entity_poly.entity_id
_entity_poly.type
_entity_poly.pdbx_seq_one_letter_code
_entity_poly.pdbx_strand_id
1 'polypeptide(L)'
;MDIKIDSEFNLIFDNDLKIVDGVEEQKQKLFLYLKTPIGSLYNKNYGLNFKFFLKLLKTHKKEDIKTFFANNLRNLNINILNIRTRHENKKIILQFFLAGDTLSMEYKL
;
A
#
# COMPACT_ATOMS: atom_id res chain seq x y z
N MET A 1 -15.70 -9.63 -5.30
CA MET A 1 -14.95 -8.57 -6.02
C MET A 1 -13.79 -9.26 -6.69
N ASP A 2 -13.96 -9.58 -7.97
CA ASP A 2 -12.95 -10.27 -8.75
C ASP A 2 -12.10 -9.21 -9.45
N ILE A 3 -10.87 -9.03 -8.96
CA ILE A 3 -9.91 -8.10 -9.55
C ILE A 3 -9.25 -8.83 -10.73
N LYS A 4 -9.37 -8.28 -11.94
CA LYS A 4 -8.60 -8.71 -13.11
C LYS A 4 -7.63 -7.60 -13.51
N ILE A 5 -6.42 -7.99 -13.91
CA ILE A 5 -5.38 -7.08 -14.41
C ILE A 5 -5.25 -7.36 -15.90
N ASP A 6 -5.34 -6.34 -16.75
CA ASP A 6 -5.17 -6.50 -18.20
C ASP A 6 -3.69 -6.55 -18.61
N SER A 7 -3.44 -6.69 -19.92
CA SER A 7 -2.08 -6.71 -20.49
C SER A 7 -1.32 -5.39 -20.36
N GLU A 8 -2.00 -4.30 -20.06
CA GLU A 8 -1.45 -2.95 -19.87
C GLU A 8 -1.38 -2.58 -18.37
N PHE A 9 -1.65 -3.54 -17.48
CA PHE A 9 -1.69 -3.35 -16.03
C PHE A 9 -2.85 -2.47 -15.51
N ASN A 10 -3.89 -2.24 -16.31
CA ASN A 10 -5.11 -1.59 -15.85
C ASN A 10 -5.95 -2.56 -15.01
N LEU A 11 -6.60 -2.02 -13.98
CA LEU A 11 -7.47 -2.77 -13.08
C LEU A 11 -8.88 -2.82 -13.67
N ILE A 12 -9.42 -4.04 -13.86
CA ILE A 12 -10.77 -4.29 -14.35
C ILE A 12 -11.63 -4.82 -13.19
N PHE A 13 -12.83 -4.26 -13.02
CA PHE A 13 -13.78 -4.59 -11.96
C PHE A 13 -15.10 -5.11 -12.54
N ASP A 14 -15.56 -6.29 -12.09
CA ASP A 14 -16.87 -6.87 -12.44
C ASP A 14 -17.20 -6.88 -13.95
N ASN A 15 -16.20 -7.22 -14.78
CA ASN A 15 -16.27 -7.27 -16.25
C ASN A 15 -16.61 -5.94 -16.96
N ASP A 16 -16.78 -4.83 -16.23
CA ASP A 16 -16.84 -3.48 -16.77
C ASP A 16 -15.47 -2.80 -16.64
N LEU A 17 -15.04 -2.11 -17.70
CA LEU A 17 -13.84 -1.29 -17.68
C LEU A 17 -14.11 -0.02 -16.85
N LYS A 18 -14.11 -0.13 -15.52
CA LYS A 18 -14.03 1.03 -14.64
C LYS A 18 -12.58 1.47 -14.56
N ILE A 19 -12.22 2.43 -15.41
CA ILE A 19 -11.04 3.25 -15.22
C ILE A 19 -11.26 3.97 -13.88
N VAL A 20 -10.70 3.41 -12.81
CA VAL A 20 -10.75 4.06 -11.51
C VAL A 20 -9.80 5.23 -11.62
N ASP A 21 -10.33 6.45 -11.70
CA ASP A 21 -9.53 7.67 -11.79
C ASP A 21 -9.36 8.33 -10.42
N GLY A 22 -8.23 9.02 -10.22
CA GLY A 22 -8.00 9.88 -9.07
C GLY A 22 -7.62 9.15 -7.78
N VAL A 23 -8.33 9.44 -6.67
CA VAL A 23 -7.94 9.00 -5.32
C VAL A 23 -8.18 7.50 -5.11
N GLU A 24 -9.24 6.96 -5.71
CA GLU A 24 -9.56 5.53 -5.58
C GLU A 24 -8.52 4.66 -6.31
N GLU A 25 -8.00 5.11 -7.45
CA GLU A 25 -6.91 4.43 -8.16
C GLU A 25 -5.67 4.33 -7.25
N GLN A 26 -5.32 5.44 -6.61
CA GLN A 26 -4.17 5.52 -5.72
C GLN A 26 -4.34 4.63 -4.49
N LYS A 27 -5.54 4.58 -3.91
CA LYS A 27 -5.87 3.67 -2.79
C LYS A 27 -5.75 2.21 -3.21
N GLN A 28 -6.21 1.86 -4.40
CA GLN A 28 -6.12 0.49 -4.91
C GLN A 28 -4.68 0.10 -5.22
N LYS A 29 -3.90 0.95 -5.90
CA LYS A 29 -2.46 0.74 -6.13
C LYS A 29 -1.71 0.54 -4.81
N LEU A 30 -2.02 1.39 -3.81
CA LEU A 30 -1.45 1.27 -2.47
C LEU A 30 -1.85 -0.05 -1.81
N PHE A 31 -3.13 -0.41 -1.86
CA PHE A 31 -3.64 -1.64 -1.27
C PHE A 31 -2.99 -2.88 -1.88
N LEU A 32 -2.89 -2.94 -3.21
CA LEU A 32 -2.21 -4.02 -3.93
C LEU A 32 -0.75 -4.11 -3.53
N TYR A 33 -0.01 -3.00 -3.57
CA TYR A 33 1.39 -2.97 -3.16
C TYR A 33 1.60 -3.50 -1.74
N LEU A 34 0.76 -3.08 -0.78
CA LEU A 34 0.83 -3.49 0.62
C LEU A 34 0.44 -4.96 0.85
N LYS A 35 -0.27 -5.59 -0.08
CA LYS A 35 -0.71 -7.00 -0.01
C LYS A 35 0.15 -7.94 -0.82
N THR A 36 0.88 -7.46 -1.83
CA THR A 36 1.73 -8.26 -2.70
C THR A 36 3.12 -8.44 -2.07
N PRO A 37 3.58 -9.67 -1.78
CA PRO A 37 4.95 -9.91 -1.36
C PRO A 37 5.95 -9.60 -2.47
N ILE A 38 7.07 -8.96 -2.14
CA ILE A 38 8.13 -8.74 -3.13
C ILE A 38 8.58 -10.07 -3.75
N GLY A 39 8.74 -10.10 -5.08
CA GLY A 39 9.15 -11.29 -5.84
C GLY A 39 8.03 -12.26 -6.21
N SER A 40 6.78 -12.04 -5.76
CA SER A 40 5.66 -12.93 -6.08
C SER A 40 5.10 -12.74 -7.49
N LEU A 41 5.35 -11.60 -8.13
CA LEU A 41 4.93 -11.30 -9.50
C LEU A 41 6.07 -11.55 -10.51
N TYR A 42 5.75 -11.38 -11.80
CA TYR A 42 6.75 -11.37 -12.87
C TYR A 42 7.76 -10.22 -12.69
N ASN A 43 7.26 -9.01 -12.39
CA ASN A 43 8.10 -7.92 -11.93
C ASN A 43 8.57 -8.21 -10.49
N LYS A 44 9.81 -8.68 -10.35
CA LYS A 44 10.39 -9.08 -9.06
C LYS A 44 10.59 -7.94 -8.08
N ASN A 45 10.61 -6.69 -8.55
CA ASN A 45 10.83 -5.51 -7.72
C ASN A 45 9.52 -4.92 -7.17
N TYR A 46 8.35 -5.39 -7.64
CA TYR A 46 7.06 -4.92 -7.16
C TYR A 46 6.63 -5.69 -5.90
N GLY A 47 6.04 -4.96 -4.94
CA GLY A 47 5.46 -5.50 -3.73
C GLY A 47 6.23 -5.13 -2.45
N LEU A 48 5.62 -5.44 -1.32
CA LEU A 48 6.14 -5.15 0.01
C LEU A 48 7.08 -6.26 0.49
N ASN A 49 8.27 -5.88 0.95
CA ASN A 49 9.13 -6.79 1.72
C ASN A 49 8.59 -6.92 3.14
N PHE A 50 7.64 -7.86 3.35
CA PHE A 50 6.98 -8.07 4.63
C PHE A 50 7.93 -8.34 5.80
N LYS A 51 9.00 -9.12 5.58
CA LYS A 51 9.97 -9.45 6.65
C LYS A 51 10.67 -8.20 7.17
N PHE A 52 11.16 -7.36 6.25
CA PHE A 52 11.78 -6.09 6.61
C PHE A 52 10.77 -5.13 7.24
N PHE A 53 9.59 -5.02 6.64
CA PHE A 53 8.52 -4.14 7.10
C PHE A 53 8.04 -4.48 8.52
N LEU A 54 7.82 -5.76 8.84
CA LEU A 54 7.44 -6.17 10.20
C LEU A 54 8.54 -5.87 11.22
N LYS A 55 9.82 -6.02 10.83
CA LYS A 55 10.95 -5.62 11.69
C LYS A 55 10.95 -4.12 11.95
N LEU A 56 10.70 -3.31 10.92
CA LEU A 56 10.57 -1.86 11.01
C LEU A 56 9.41 -1.44 11.92
N LEU A 57 8.26 -2.12 11.80
CA LEU A 57 7.11 -1.87 12.67
C LEU A 57 7.41 -2.16 14.15
N LYS A 58 8.23 -3.18 14.44
CA LYS A 58 8.66 -3.55 15.80
C LYS A 58 9.66 -2.58 16.44
N THR A 59 10.37 -1.75 15.66
CA THR A 59 11.29 -0.76 16.24
C THR A 59 10.57 0.49 16.74
N HIS A 60 9.27 0.65 16.46
CA HIS A 60 8.43 1.80 16.88
C HIS A 60 8.95 3.18 16.43
N LYS A 61 9.90 3.23 15.48
CA LYS A 61 10.44 4.49 14.96
C LYS A 61 9.55 5.05 13.86
N LYS A 62 8.65 5.96 14.22
CA LYS A 62 7.66 6.57 13.31
C LYS A 62 8.29 7.20 12.07
N GLU A 63 9.44 7.87 12.22
CA GLU A 63 10.11 8.52 11.10
C GLU A 63 10.75 7.54 10.11
N ASP A 64 11.22 6.38 10.59
CA ASP A 64 11.73 5.34 9.71
C ASP A 64 10.59 4.72 8.88
N ILE A 65 9.40 4.55 9.47
CA ILE A 65 8.19 4.09 8.77
C ILE A 65 7.77 5.07 7.68
N LYS A 66 7.74 6.37 7.99
CA LYS A 66 7.42 7.41 7.00
C LYS A 66 8.43 7.44 5.86
N THR A 67 9.73 7.41 6.19
CA THR A 67 10.82 7.41 5.20
C THR A 67 10.75 6.19 4.30
N PHE A 68 10.49 5.01 4.87
CA PHE A 68 10.30 3.78 4.11
C PHE A 68 9.20 3.93 3.06
N PHE A 69 8.02 4.42 3.43
CA PHE A 69 6.93 4.59 2.48
C PHE A 69 7.13 5.76 1.52
N ALA A 70 7.71 6.88 1.94
CA ALA A 70 8.02 8.00 1.05
C ALA A 70 8.88 7.56 -0.15
N ASN A 71 9.89 6.71 0.10
CA ASN A 71 10.76 6.19 -0.94
C ASN A 71 10.06 5.15 -1.84
N ASN A 72 9.32 4.22 -1.26
CA ASN A 72 8.69 3.13 -2.02
C ASN A 72 7.48 3.59 -2.84
N LEU A 73 6.66 4.50 -2.29
CA LEU A 73 5.41 4.93 -2.92
C LEU A 73 5.63 5.98 -4.02
N ARG A 74 6.75 6.74 -3.96
CA ARG A 74 7.14 7.66 -5.04
C ARG A 74 7.30 6.94 -6.38
N ASN A 75 7.83 5.72 -6.36
CA ASN A 75 8.00 4.90 -7.57
C ASN A 75 6.67 4.36 -8.13
N LEU A 76 5.59 4.43 -7.35
CA LEU A 76 4.26 3.95 -7.72
C LEU A 76 3.32 5.08 -8.17
N ASN A 77 3.83 6.32 -8.25
CA ASN A 77 3.03 7.53 -8.52
C ASN A 77 1.82 7.69 -7.57
N ILE A 78 1.98 7.26 -6.31
CA ILE A 78 0.94 7.43 -5.28
C ILE A 78 1.25 8.68 -4.47
N ASN A 79 0.33 9.64 -4.41
CA ASN A 79 0.52 10.88 -3.66
C ASN A 79 0.01 10.74 -2.22
N ILE A 80 0.94 10.50 -1.30
CA ILE A 80 0.65 10.38 0.13
C ILE A 80 1.02 11.67 0.83
N LEU A 81 0.04 12.27 1.49
CA LEU A 81 0.21 13.50 2.26
C LEU A 81 0.83 13.24 3.63
N ASN A 82 0.46 12.13 4.27
CA ASN A 82 0.96 11.76 5.59
C ASN A 82 0.75 10.26 5.88
N ILE A 83 1.49 9.75 6.85
CA ILE A 83 1.33 8.39 7.39
C ILE A 83 1.34 8.50 8.90
N ARG A 84 0.29 7.96 9.54
CA ARG A 84 0.18 7.86 11.00
C ARG A 84 0.25 6.40 11.42
N THR A 85 1.02 6.15 12.47
CA THR A 85 1.13 4.83 13.11
C THR A 85 0.50 4.91 14.50
N ARG A 86 -0.45 4.02 14.79
CA ARG A 86 -1.02 3.81 16.13
C ARG A 86 -0.74 2.38 16.59
N HIS A 87 -0.42 2.25 17.87
CA HIS A 87 -0.24 0.96 18.52
C HIS A 87 -1.43 0.71 19.44
N GLU A 88 -2.14 -0.39 19.22
CA GLU A 88 -3.30 -0.78 20.01
C GLU A 88 -3.14 -2.26 20.37
N ASN A 89 -2.84 -2.53 21.65
CA ASN A 89 -2.57 -3.88 22.16
C ASN A 89 -1.48 -4.61 21.34
N LYS A 90 -1.82 -5.73 20.68
CA LYS A 90 -0.95 -6.54 19.81
C LYS A 90 -1.08 -6.19 18.32
N LYS A 91 -1.60 -5.00 18.02
CA LYS A 91 -1.87 -4.54 16.65
C LYS A 91 -1.18 -3.21 16.39
N ILE A 92 -0.77 -3.05 15.14
CA ILE A 92 -0.30 -1.78 14.59
C ILE A 92 -1.27 -1.36 13.51
N ILE A 93 -1.78 -0.14 13.63
CA ILE A 93 -2.64 0.49 12.64
C ILE A 93 -1.81 1.54 11.92
N LEU A 94 -1.64 1.36 10.60
CA LEU A 94 -1.11 2.38 9.70
C LEU A 94 -2.26 3.06 9.00
N GLN A 95 -2.31 4.38 9.09
CA GLN A 95 -3.27 5.22 8.37
C GLN A 95 -2.52 6.09 7.37
N PHE A 96 -2.79 5.86 6.10
CA PHE A 96 -2.25 6.59 4.96
C PHE A 96 -3.25 7.68 4.57
N PHE A 97 -2.78 8.93 4.48
CA PHE A 97 -3.59 10.08 4.10
C PHE A 97 -3.31 10.43 2.64
N LEU A 98 -4.34 10.36 1.81
CA LEU A 98 -4.32 10.80 0.41
C LEU A 98 -5.12 12.11 0.29
N ALA A 99 -5.00 12.79 -0.85
CA ALA A 99 -5.76 14.01 -1.11
C ALA A 99 -7.26 13.72 -1.19
N GLY A 100 -7.99 13.87 -0.08
CA GLY A 100 -9.44 13.69 0.00
C GLY A 100 -9.90 12.38 0.65
N ASP A 101 -9.01 11.46 1.01
CA ASP A 101 -9.39 10.22 1.69
C ASP A 101 -8.24 9.57 2.49
N THR A 102 -8.53 8.48 3.20
CA THR A 102 -7.55 7.69 3.95
C THR A 102 -7.66 6.18 3.67
N LEU A 103 -6.52 5.49 3.66
CA LEU A 103 -6.46 4.03 3.69
C LEU A 103 -5.89 3.58 5.03
N SER A 104 -6.58 2.67 5.73
CA SER A 104 -6.10 2.10 6.99
C SER A 104 -5.75 0.63 6.85
N MET A 105 -4.61 0.23 7.42
CA MET A 105 -4.10 -1.14 7.40
C MET A 105 -3.77 -1.60 8.81
N GLU A 106 -4.28 -2.77 9.19
CA GLU A 106 -4.01 -3.41 10.47
C GLU A 106 -2.98 -4.54 10.29
N TYR A 107 -1.96 -4.54 11.16
CA TYR A 107 -0.94 -5.59 11.25
C TYR A 107 -0.91 -6.16 12.66
N LYS A 108 -1.06 -7.48 12.77
CA LYS A 108 -0.89 -8.21 14.03
C LYS A 108 0.60 -8.46 14.25
N LEU A 109 1.11 -8.09 15.43
CA LEU A 109 2.52 -8.25 15.82
C LEU A 109 2.85 -9.66 16.34
#